data_AF-A0A9E4CFE7-F1
#
_entry.id   AF-A0A9E4CFE7-F1
#
_cell.length_a   1.000
_cell.length_b   1.000
_cell.length_c   1.000
_cell.angle_alpha   90.00
_cell.angle_beta   90.00
_cell.angle_gamma   90.00
#
_symmetry.space_group_name_H-M   'P 1'
#
loop_
_entity.id
_entity.type
_entity.pdbx_description
1 polymer ?
#
loop_
_entity_poly.entity_id
_entity_poly.type
_entity_poly.pdbx_seq_one_letter_code
_entity_poly.pdbx_strand_id
1 'polypeptide(L)'
;AVNQLRFLFEAGARAGGTKVDWPQRTYGLNYPQTEPGQETPSDVVVTINGVDIGTIHLPDDPADARGVLSHHREIDPGSYGFLQDLTIDGDTLKQILQDTSSLQIRFTVPSGENANGFALFGETLGSYPVGPTLLFS
;
A
#
# COMPACT_ATOMS: atom_id res chain seq x y z
N ALA A 1 -10.11 28.60 2.91
CA ALA A 1 -9.30 27.89 3.91
C ALA A 1 -9.38 26.42 3.56
N VAL A 2 -8.27 25.68 3.66
CA VAL A 2 -8.28 24.23 3.43
C VAL A 2 -9.22 23.59 4.45
N ASN A 3 -10.19 22.80 3.99
CA ASN A 3 -11.20 22.16 4.81
C ASN A 3 -11.25 20.64 4.64
N GLN A 4 -10.43 20.08 3.76
CA GLN A 4 -10.36 18.65 3.51
C GLN A 4 -8.98 18.27 2.98
N LEU A 5 -8.56 17.04 3.31
CA LEU A 5 -7.39 16.40 2.75
C LEU A 5 -7.81 15.06 2.15
N ARG A 6 -7.36 14.76 0.93
CA ARG A 6 -7.42 13.41 0.37
C ARG A 6 -6.02 12.84 0.25
N PHE A 7 -5.86 11.59 0.64
CA PHE A 7 -4.61 10.86 0.53
C PHE A 7 -4.79 9.68 -0.42
N LEU A 8 -4.18 9.80 -1.61
CA LEU A 8 -4.26 8.82 -2.70
C LEU A 8 -2.92 8.09 -2.80
N PHE A 9 -2.94 6.76 -2.80
CA PHE A 9 -1.73 5.95 -2.95
C PHE A 9 -2.08 4.52 -3.38
N GLU A 10 -1.18 3.84 -4.09
CA GLU A 10 -1.31 2.40 -4.35
C GLU A 10 -0.57 1.61 -3.25
N ALA A 11 -1.26 0.65 -2.65
CA ALA A 11 -0.68 -0.24 -1.65
C ALA A 11 -1.19 -1.67 -1.78
N GLY A 12 -0.35 -2.64 -1.44
CA GLY A 12 -0.68 -4.07 -1.42
C GLY A 12 -0.18 -4.71 -0.14
N ALA A 13 -0.70 -5.90 0.18
CA ALA A 13 -0.03 -6.71 1.17
C ALA A 13 1.33 -7.16 0.62
N ARG A 14 2.21 -7.65 1.50
CA ARG A 14 3.53 -8.16 1.11
C ARG A 14 3.80 -9.48 1.82
N ALA A 15 3.62 -10.57 1.11
CA ALA A 15 3.97 -11.91 1.57
C ALA A 15 5.42 -12.28 1.22
N GLY A 16 6.01 -11.62 0.23
CA GLY A 16 7.40 -11.85 -0.17
C GLY A 16 7.66 -13.32 -0.51
N GLY A 17 8.75 -13.89 0.01
CA GLY A 17 9.13 -15.28 -0.25
C GLY A 17 8.12 -16.33 0.24
N THR A 18 7.18 -15.97 1.12
CA THR A 18 6.14 -16.87 1.64
C THR A 18 5.20 -17.36 0.53
N LYS A 19 5.07 -16.61 -0.58
CA LYS A 19 4.29 -17.04 -1.74
C LYS A 19 4.94 -18.18 -2.53
N VAL A 20 6.24 -18.45 -2.32
CA VAL A 20 6.99 -19.42 -3.12
C VAL A 20 6.84 -20.82 -2.54
N ASP A 21 6.03 -21.65 -3.17
CA ASP A 21 5.78 -23.05 -2.83
C ASP A 21 6.90 -24.01 -3.28
N TRP A 22 7.87 -23.54 -4.08
CA TRP A 22 9.05 -24.31 -4.54
C TRP A 22 10.39 -23.69 -4.09
N PRO A 23 10.73 -23.75 -2.79
CA PRO A 23 11.92 -23.06 -2.25
C PRO A 23 13.25 -23.63 -2.79
N GLN A 24 13.24 -24.79 -3.43
CA GLN A 24 14.43 -25.48 -3.93
C GLN A 24 14.97 -24.89 -5.25
N ARG A 25 14.18 -24.05 -5.95
CA ARG A 25 14.59 -23.34 -7.18
C ARG A 25 13.98 -21.94 -7.22
N THR A 26 14.61 -20.99 -6.54
CA THR A 26 14.29 -19.57 -6.66
C THR A 26 15.18 -18.92 -7.72
N TYR A 27 14.58 -18.45 -8.81
CA TYR A 27 15.22 -17.50 -9.71
C TYR A 27 14.93 -16.09 -9.20
N GLY A 28 15.86 -15.14 -9.38
CA GLY A 28 15.80 -13.79 -8.78
C GLY A 28 14.62 -12.91 -9.20
N LEU A 29 13.74 -13.39 -10.09
CA LEU A 29 12.52 -12.72 -10.57
C LEU A 29 11.23 -13.47 -10.20
N ASN A 30 11.31 -14.50 -9.34
CA ASN A 30 10.15 -15.31 -8.97
C ASN A 30 9.20 -14.53 -8.05
N TYR A 31 8.21 -13.89 -8.64
CA TYR A 31 7.03 -13.40 -7.94
C TYR A 31 5.83 -14.26 -8.37
N PRO A 32 5.36 -15.20 -7.51
CA PRO A 32 4.28 -16.12 -7.88
C PRO A 32 3.05 -15.37 -8.36
N GLN A 33 2.46 -15.87 -9.46
CA GLN A 33 1.25 -15.29 -10.03
C GLN A 33 0.11 -15.34 -9.01
N THR A 34 -0.83 -14.40 -9.12
CA THR A 34 -2.05 -14.44 -8.31
C THR A 34 -2.86 -15.70 -8.60
N GLU A 35 -3.14 -16.46 -7.53
CA GLU A 35 -3.95 -17.68 -7.57
C GLU A 35 -5.14 -17.54 -6.60
N PRO A 36 -6.38 -17.84 -7.03
CA PRO A 36 -7.53 -17.84 -6.13
C PRO A 36 -7.34 -18.82 -4.96
N GLY A 37 -7.59 -18.36 -3.73
CA GLY A 37 -7.44 -19.15 -2.51
C GLY A 37 -6.03 -19.16 -1.90
N GLN A 38 -5.08 -18.43 -2.50
CA GLN A 38 -3.73 -18.21 -1.97
C GLN A 38 -3.49 -16.74 -1.60
N GLU A 39 -4.56 -16.01 -1.31
CA GLU A 39 -4.48 -14.61 -0.94
C GLU A 39 -3.72 -14.42 0.37
N THR A 40 -2.95 -13.34 0.44
CA THR A 40 -2.10 -13.02 1.59
C THR A 40 -2.48 -11.65 2.17
N PRO A 41 -3.67 -11.52 2.79
CA PRO A 41 -4.22 -10.23 3.18
C PRO A 41 -3.43 -9.54 4.29
N SER A 42 -3.44 -8.20 4.29
CA SER A 42 -2.87 -7.37 5.36
C SER A 42 -3.84 -6.27 5.77
N ASP A 43 -4.06 -6.11 7.07
CA ASP A 43 -4.68 -4.91 7.62
C ASP A 43 -3.59 -3.88 7.96
N VAL A 44 -3.82 -2.60 7.65
CA VAL A 44 -2.83 -1.54 7.85
C VAL A 44 -3.49 -0.31 8.46
N VAL A 45 -3.03 0.06 9.66
CA VAL A 45 -3.42 1.31 10.32
C VAL A 45 -2.63 2.46 9.73
N VAL A 46 -3.34 3.51 9.31
CA VAL A 46 -2.74 4.73 8.74
C VAL A 46 -2.88 5.86 9.75
N THR A 47 -1.75 6.48 10.11
CA THR A 47 -1.75 7.69 10.94
C THR A 47 -1.01 8.82 10.25
N ILE A 48 -1.45 10.06 10.48
CA ILE A 48 -0.77 11.27 10.01
C ILE A 48 -0.50 12.16 11.23
N ASN A 49 0.78 12.47 11.48
CA ASN A 49 1.22 13.21 12.68
C ASN A 49 0.68 12.61 13.99
N GLY A 50 0.52 11.28 14.03
CA GLY A 50 0.00 10.55 15.19
C GLY A 50 -1.53 10.53 15.31
N VAL A 51 -2.27 11.22 14.44
CA VAL A 51 -3.74 11.15 14.37
C VAL A 51 -4.14 9.93 13.54
N ASP A 52 -5.04 9.11 14.05
CA ASP A 52 -5.57 7.93 13.38
C ASP A 52 -6.51 8.32 12.24
N ILE A 53 -6.19 7.86 11.02
CA ILE A 53 -6.99 8.09 9.80
C ILE A 53 -7.89 6.88 9.49
N GLY A 54 -7.62 5.74 10.13
CA GLY A 54 -8.33 4.49 9.95
C GLY A 54 -7.44 3.34 9.50
N THR A 55 -8.08 2.20 9.30
CA THR A 55 -7.45 0.95 8.86
C THR A 55 -7.87 0.65 7.42
N ILE A 56 -6.90 0.38 6.55
CA ILE A 56 -7.14 -0.16 5.21
C ILE A 56 -6.97 -1.67 5.22
N HIS A 57 -7.82 -2.37 4.49
CA HIS A 57 -7.70 -3.80 4.24
C HIS A 57 -7.10 -4.02 2.85
N LEU A 58 -5.93 -4.65 2.80
CA LEU A 58 -5.24 -5.02 1.57
C LEU A 58 -5.49 -6.52 1.33
N PRO A 59 -6.26 -6.91 0.31
CA PRO A 59 -6.76 -8.27 0.21
C PRO A 59 -5.68 -9.28 -0.20
N ASP A 60 -4.59 -8.84 -0.84
CA ASP A 60 -3.54 -9.72 -1.34
C ASP A 60 -2.22 -8.98 -1.64
N ASP A 61 -1.18 -9.76 -1.92
CA ASP A 61 0.09 -9.40 -2.55
C ASP A 61 0.14 -9.93 -4.00
N PRO A 62 -0.64 -9.33 -4.92
CA PRO A 62 -0.88 -9.95 -6.22
C PRO A 62 0.28 -9.76 -7.19
N ALA A 63 0.36 -10.66 -8.19
CA ALA A 63 1.17 -10.42 -9.37
C ALA A 63 0.58 -11.02 -10.65
N ASP A 64 0.40 -10.17 -11.66
CA ASP A 64 0.03 -10.51 -13.02
C ASP A 64 0.19 -9.30 -13.98
N ALA A 65 -0.39 -9.37 -15.17
CA ALA A 65 -0.30 -8.32 -16.19
C ALA A 65 -0.80 -6.93 -15.73
N ARG A 66 -1.57 -6.83 -14.65
CA ARG A 66 -2.00 -5.56 -14.06
C ARG A 66 -0.83 -4.77 -13.48
N GLY A 67 0.18 -5.45 -12.92
CA GLY A 67 1.43 -4.84 -12.45
C GLY A 67 2.40 -4.48 -13.58
N VAL A 68 1.88 -3.84 -14.63
CA VAL A 68 2.62 -3.50 -15.86
C VAL A 68 3.79 -2.55 -15.59
N LEU A 69 3.67 -1.66 -14.60
CA LEU A 69 4.75 -0.73 -14.26
C LEU A 69 5.89 -1.47 -13.55
N SER A 70 5.56 -2.36 -12.62
CA SER A 70 6.54 -3.26 -11.97
C SER A 70 7.24 -4.16 -12.99
N HIS A 71 6.49 -4.71 -13.95
CA HIS A 71 7.08 -5.44 -15.08
C HIS A 71 8.06 -4.58 -15.87
N HIS A 72 7.67 -3.37 -16.25
CA HIS A 72 8.51 -2.47 -17.03
C HIS A 72 9.79 -2.05 -16.28
N ARG A 73 9.74 -1.96 -14.95
CA ARG A 73 10.88 -1.60 -14.11
C ARG A 73 11.74 -2.78 -13.69
N GLU A 74 11.33 -4.02 -14.00
CA GLU A 74 12.03 -5.24 -13.59
C GLU A 74 12.22 -5.37 -12.07
N ILE A 75 11.33 -4.74 -11.30
CA ILE A 75 11.28 -4.83 -9.83
C ILE A 75 10.01 -5.58 -9.46
N ASP A 76 10.15 -6.76 -8.84
CA ASP A 76 9.06 -7.68 -8.55
C ASP A 76 8.04 -7.78 -9.71
N PRO A 77 8.47 -8.29 -10.89
CA PRO A 77 7.70 -8.14 -12.13
C PRO A 77 6.27 -8.64 -11.99
N GLY A 78 5.31 -7.79 -12.35
CA GLY A 78 3.88 -8.09 -12.27
C GLY A 78 3.24 -7.79 -10.94
N SER A 79 4.02 -7.49 -9.90
CA SER A 79 3.49 -7.08 -8.59
C SER A 79 2.71 -5.78 -8.68
N TYR A 80 1.59 -5.70 -7.98
CA TYR A 80 0.80 -4.48 -7.87
C TYR A 80 0.00 -4.41 -6.56
N GLY A 81 -0.61 -3.25 -6.32
CA GLY A 81 -1.49 -3.00 -5.19
C GLY A 81 -2.86 -2.47 -5.60
N PHE A 82 -3.59 -2.02 -4.61
CA PHE A 82 -4.94 -1.48 -4.74
C PHE A 82 -4.90 0.01 -4.45
N LEU A 83 -5.53 0.81 -5.31
CA LEU A 83 -5.59 2.25 -5.15
C LEU A 83 -6.42 2.59 -3.90
N GLN A 84 -5.78 3.20 -2.93
CA GLN A 84 -6.38 3.71 -1.70
C GLN A 84 -6.65 5.19 -1.85
N ASP A 85 -7.82 5.61 -1.37
CA ASP A 85 -8.29 6.98 -1.49
C ASP A 85 -8.96 7.39 -0.17
N LEU A 86 -8.13 7.87 0.76
CA LEU A 86 -8.58 8.22 2.10
C LEU A 86 -9.02 9.68 2.12
N THR A 87 -10.22 9.94 2.64
CA THR A 87 -10.74 11.29 2.83
C THR A 87 -10.69 11.66 4.31
N ILE A 88 -10.03 12.77 4.61
CA ILE A 88 -9.87 13.34 5.95
C ILE A 88 -10.68 14.63 6.03
N ASP A 89 -11.61 14.68 6.98
CA ASP A 89 -12.46 15.85 7.21
C ASP A 89 -11.67 17.04 7.79
N GLY A 90 -12.27 18.22 7.73
CA GLY A 90 -11.62 19.46 8.12
C GLY A 90 -11.27 19.58 9.61
N ASP A 91 -11.99 18.90 10.50
CA ASP A 91 -11.69 18.97 11.92
C ASP A 91 -10.51 18.05 12.27
N THR A 92 -10.50 16.84 11.71
CA THR A 92 -9.33 15.94 11.76
C THR A 92 -8.09 16.58 11.11
N LEU A 93 -8.26 17.26 9.96
CA LEU A 93 -7.16 17.95 9.30
C LEU A 93 -6.56 19.07 10.15
N LYS A 94 -7.39 19.87 10.84
CA LYS A 94 -6.88 20.90 11.77
C LYS A 94 -6.05 20.28 12.89
N GLN A 95 -6.48 19.13 13.42
CA GLN A 95 -5.74 18.39 14.44
C GLN A 95 -4.39 17.90 13.89
N ILE A 96 -4.37 17.33 12.69
CA ILE A 96 -3.14 16.86 12.02
C ILE A 96 -2.13 18.00 11.80
N LEU A 97 -2.62 19.19 11.44
CA LEU A 97 -1.79 20.35 11.11
C LEU A 97 -1.40 21.20 12.33
N GLN A 98 -1.83 20.81 13.53
CA GLN A 98 -1.56 21.58 14.73
C GLN A 98 -0.05 21.62 15.03
N ASP A 99 0.50 22.85 15.14
CA ASP A 99 1.88 23.14 15.55
C ASP A 99 2.98 22.43 14.72
N THR A 100 2.68 22.09 13.45
CA THR A 100 3.60 21.39 12.55
C THR A 100 3.64 22.00 11.15
N SER A 101 4.82 21.93 10.52
CA SER A 101 5.04 22.30 9.12
C SER A 101 5.31 21.08 8.23
N SER A 102 5.25 19.87 8.79
CA SER A 102 5.50 18.61 8.10
C SER A 102 4.40 17.60 8.36
N LEU A 103 4.16 16.73 7.38
CA LEU A 103 3.25 15.59 7.50
C LEU A 103 4.07 14.31 7.57
N GLN A 104 4.06 13.66 8.73
CA GLN A 104 4.58 12.31 8.92
C GLN A 104 3.42 11.33 8.75
N ILE A 105 3.44 10.57 7.66
CA ILE A 105 2.49 9.49 7.41
C ILE A 105 3.12 8.19 7.90
N ARG A 106 2.39 7.41 8.69
CA ARG A 106 2.82 6.12 9.20
C ARG A 106 1.82 5.05 8.82
N PHE A 107 2.35 3.97 8.28
CA PHE A 107 1.64 2.72 8.01
C PHE A 107 2.09 1.69 9.04
N THR A 108 1.14 1.06 9.73
CA THR A 108 1.42 0.04 10.74
C THR A 108 0.60 -1.19 10.44
N VAL A 109 1.28 -2.32 10.21
CA VAL A 109 0.63 -3.64 10.22
C VAL A 109 0.46 -4.06 11.68
N PRO A 110 -0.76 -4.16 12.22
CA PRO A 110 -0.96 -4.65 13.57
C PRO A 110 -0.78 -6.18 13.61
N SER A 111 -0.41 -6.71 14.77
CA SER A 111 -0.49 -8.15 15.02
C SER A 111 -1.94 -8.62 14.97
N GLY A 112 -2.21 -9.78 14.38
CA GLY A 112 -3.57 -10.29 14.23
C GLY A 112 -3.69 -11.33 13.13
N GLU A 113 -4.92 -11.53 12.65
CA GLU A 113 -5.26 -12.48 11.58
C GLU A 113 -4.63 -12.09 10.24
N ASN A 114 -4.75 -10.81 9.85
CA ASN A 114 -4.20 -10.26 8.60
C ASN A 114 -2.91 -9.48 8.85
N ALA A 115 -1.91 -10.12 9.47
CA ALA A 115 -0.65 -9.49 9.86
C ALA A 115 0.49 -9.74 8.85
N ASN A 116 0.16 -9.85 7.56
CA ASN A 116 1.16 -9.95 6.49
C ASN A 116 1.90 -8.60 6.28
N GLY A 117 2.90 -8.57 5.41
CA GLY A 117 3.66 -7.34 5.17
C GLY A 117 2.86 -6.28 4.43
N PHE A 118 3.49 -5.12 4.24
CA PHE A 118 2.95 -3.97 3.51
C PHE A 118 3.89 -3.55 2.38
N ALA A 119 3.35 -3.30 1.20
CA ALA A 119 4.04 -2.68 0.07
C ALA A 119 3.37 -1.37 -0.31
N LEU A 120 4.17 -0.31 -0.42
CA LEU A 120 3.76 0.99 -0.93
C LEU A 120 4.37 1.18 -2.32
N PHE A 121 3.53 1.44 -3.32
CA PHE A 121 3.96 1.60 -4.70
C PHE A 121 4.15 3.08 -5.03
N GLY A 122 5.28 3.41 -5.67
CA GLY A 122 5.53 4.73 -6.24
C GLY A 122 4.99 4.83 -7.66
N GLU A 123 5.07 6.01 -8.27
CA GLU A 123 4.50 6.30 -9.60
C GLU A 123 5.08 5.47 -10.76
N THR A 124 6.14 4.72 -10.52
CA THR A 124 6.81 3.88 -11.50
C THR A 124 6.62 2.39 -11.27
N LEU A 125 5.92 1.97 -10.21
CA LEU A 125 5.68 0.57 -9.85
C LEU A 125 4.18 0.34 -9.68
N GLY A 126 3.76 -0.92 -9.71
CA GLY A 126 2.37 -1.32 -9.54
C GLY A 126 1.52 -1.21 -10.80
N SER A 127 0.24 -0.92 -10.61
CA SER A 127 -0.76 -0.75 -11.67
C SER A 127 -1.03 0.70 -12.03
N TYR A 128 -0.83 1.63 -11.08
CA TYR A 128 -1.24 3.02 -11.22
C TYR A 128 0.00 3.92 -11.33
N PRO A 129 0.08 4.83 -12.32
CA PRO A 129 1.18 5.77 -12.45
C PRO A 129 1.03 6.93 -11.46
N VAL A 130 0.82 6.61 -10.18
CA VAL A 130 0.48 7.54 -9.11
C VAL A 130 1.31 7.17 -7.88
N GLY A 131 2.19 8.09 -7.48
CA GLY A 131 2.87 7.99 -6.19
C GLY A 131 1.96 8.45 -5.04
N PRO A 132 2.36 8.24 -3.78
CA PRO A 132 1.64 8.75 -2.64
C PRO A 132 1.41 10.27 -2.74
N THR A 133 0.15 10.67 -2.82
CA THR A 133 -0.27 12.03 -3.18
C THR A 133 -1.26 12.58 -2.17
N LEU A 134 -1.00 13.80 -1.70
CA LEU A 134 -1.89 14.56 -0.83
C LEU A 134 -2.56 15.68 -1.63
N LEU A 135 -3.90 15.70 -1.60
CA LEU A 135 -4.72 16.71 -2.25
C LEU A 135 -5.43 17.53 -1.17
N PHE A 136 -5.16 18.83 -1.11
CA PHE A 136 -5.78 19.77 -0.18
C PHE A 136 -6.87 20.54 -0.91
N SER A 137 -8.07 20.60 -0.33
CA SER A 137 -9.21 21.38 -0.84
C SER A 137 -9.87 22.21 0.24
#